data_AF-A0A7J6RDA2-F1
#
_entry.id   AF-A0A7J6RDA2-F1
#
_cell.length_a   1.000
_cell.length_b   1.000
_cell.length_c   1.000
_cell.angle_alpha   90.00
_cell.angle_beta   90.00
_cell.angle_gamma   90.00
#
_symmetry.space_group_name_H-M   'P 1'
#
loop_
_entity.id
_entity.type
_entity.pdbx_description
1 polymer ?
#
loop_
_entity_poly.entity_id
_entity_poly.type
_entity_poly.pdbx_seq_one_letter_code
_entity_poly.pdbx_strand_id
1 'polypeptide(L)'
;MIVHVLLLSSEELRTNHIRDRDVQNIQPQSIGLFQEAMWYIKHVAIVLLSMFIAVPSLMLFAPVAMICQNLSLKEKSRALAASSVKYKAFDVVASYKIMVAIVIVPIYNLLLSIILVKMVPFFSFISLPFVYFVFTPIVQYLAVIASDAFVGNIKRIARRVRIYKKGRRTLREQRNRLVRKLRIAVNEYGPKVLGPDFEEKRILKNEDVENIDATQVSSLASTARSYLGSVKQDLHDFDVDVIPEDLVEIISSVFSTAGHAVRREVSME
;
A
#
# COMPACT_ATOMS: atom_id res chain seq x y z
N MET A 1 4.88 18.36 -16.31
CA MET A 1 3.41 18.18 -16.39
C MET A 1 2.97 16.71 -16.26
N ILE A 2 3.53 15.75 -17.01
CA ILE A 2 3.23 14.30 -16.85
C ILE A 2 3.45 13.81 -15.41
N VAL A 3 4.57 14.23 -14.79
CA VAL A 3 4.85 13.99 -13.36
C VAL A 3 3.75 14.57 -12.47
N HIS A 4 3.16 15.71 -12.83
CA HIS A 4 2.10 16.33 -12.05
C HIS A 4 0.77 15.55 -12.13
N VAL A 5 0.45 14.96 -13.28
CA VAL A 5 -0.73 14.09 -13.46
C VAL A 5 -0.58 12.77 -12.70
N LEU A 6 0.60 12.13 -12.79
CA LEU A 6 0.95 10.96 -11.97
C LEU A 6 0.88 11.26 -10.47
N LEU A 7 1.24 12.48 -10.08
CA LEU A 7 1.21 12.89 -8.69
C LEU A 7 -0.21 13.20 -8.22
N LEU A 8 -1.03 13.89 -9.00
CA LEU A 8 -2.44 14.14 -8.68
C LEU A 8 -3.20 12.82 -8.47
N SER A 9 -2.97 11.82 -9.34
CA SER A 9 -3.56 10.50 -9.17
C SER A 9 -3.02 9.79 -7.91
N SER A 10 -1.71 9.84 -7.66
CA SER A 10 -1.13 9.29 -6.44
C SER A 10 -1.59 10.02 -5.17
N GLU A 11 -1.88 11.31 -5.26
CA GLU A 11 -2.33 12.14 -4.15
C GLU A 11 -3.80 11.91 -3.86
N GLU A 12 -4.67 11.74 -4.87
CA GLU A 12 -6.06 11.29 -4.68
C GLU A 12 -6.15 9.92 -3.97
N LEU A 13 -5.19 9.02 -4.19
CA LEU A 13 -5.12 7.75 -3.43
C LEU A 13 -4.45 7.93 -2.06
N ARG A 14 -3.44 8.81 -1.95
CA ARG A 14 -2.74 9.09 -0.68
C ARG A 14 -3.53 9.96 0.30
N THR A 15 -4.43 10.84 -0.14
CA THR A 15 -5.37 11.54 0.74
C THR A 15 -6.19 10.53 1.54
N ASN A 16 -6.47 9.39 0.92
CA ASN A 16 -7.15 8.25 1.54
C ASN A 16 -6.23 7.32 2.34
N HIS A 17 -4.92 7.61 2.40
CA HIS A 17 -3.89 6.88 3.14
C HIS A 17 -3.84 5.37 2.82
N ILE A 18 -4.30 4.98 1.64
CA ILE A 18 -4.26 3.59 1.16
C ILE A 18 -3.17 3.53 0.09
N ARG A 19 -2.25 2.55 0.18
CA ARG A 19 -1.21 2.38 -0.84
C ARG A 19 -1.79 1.63 -2.04
N ASP A 20 -1.29 1.92 -3.23
CA ASP A 20 -1.77 1.27 -4.46
C ASP A 20 -1.62 -0.27 -4.42
N ARG A 21 -0.51 -0.76 -3.86
CA ARG A 21 -0.32 -2.20 -3.59
C ARG A 21 -1.41 -2.80 -2.69
N ASP A 22 -1.89 -2.03 -1.71
CA ASP A 22 -2.95 -2.51 -0.83
C ASP A 22 -4.28 -2.65 -1.58
N VAL A 23 -4.54 -1.83 -2.62
CA VAL A 23 -5.72 -1.91 -3.50
C VAL A 23 -5.64 -3.10 -4.44
N GLN A 24 -4.46 -3.40 -4.98
CA GLN A 24 -4.23 -4.57 -5.84
C GLN A 24 -4.43 -5.88 -5.07
N ASN A 25 -3.97 -5.92 -3.81
CA ASN A 25 -4.14 -7.06 -2.92
C ASN A 25 -5.53 -7.14 -2.28
N ILE A 26 -6.45 -6.26 -2.64
CA ILE A 26 -7.88 -6.46 -2.36
C ILE A 26 -8.35 -7.58 -3.28
N GLN A 27 -8.00 -8.83 -2.98
CA GLN A 27 -8.65 -9.97 -3.61
C GLN A 27 -10.13 -9.99 -3.19
N PRO A 28 -11.04 -10.54 -4.03
CA PRO A 28 -12.42 -10.81 -3.66
C PRO A 28 -12.43 -12.00 -2.70
N GLN A 29 -11.86 -11.76 -1.53
CA GLN A 29 -11.56 -12.82 -0.59
C GLN A 29 -12.88 -13.13 0.14
N SER A 30 -13.44 -14.29 -0.19
CA SER A 30 -14.56 -14.99 0.48
C SER A 30 -14.05 -15.63 1.78
N ILE A 31 -13.38 -14.82 2.60
CA ILE A 31 -12.76 -15.28 3.83
C ILE A 31 -13.88 -15.42 4.86
N GLY A 32 -13.97 -16.57 5.52
CA GLY A 32 -14.89 -16.74 6.64
C GLY A 32 -14.61 -15.72 7.74
N LEU A 33 -15.68 -15.26 8.42
CA LEU A 33 -15.61 -14.30 9.54
C LEU A 33 -14.53 -14.67 10.58
N PHE A 34 -14.32 -15.98 10.80
CA PHE A 34 -13.33 -16.51 11.72
C PHE A 34 -11.88 -16.14 11.37
N GLN A 35 -11.49 -16.22 10.11
CA GLN A 35 -10.11 -15.92 9.70
C GLN A 35 -9.82 -14.42 9.79
N GLU A 36 -10.80 -13.57 9.47
CA GLU A 36 -10.67 -12.12 9.67
C GLU A 36 -10.54 -11.78 11.16
N ALA A 37 -11.37 -12.37 12.02
CA ALA A 37 -11.25 -12.20 13.47
C ALA A 37 -9.86 -12.62 13.96
N MET A 38 -9.35 -13.77 13.52
CA MET A 38 -8.02 -14.27 13.87
C MET A 38 -6.91 -13.31 13.42
N TRP A 39 -7.03 -12.71 12.23
CA TRP A 39 -6.09 -11.70 11.74
C TRP A 39 -6.06 -10.48 12.66
N TYR A 40 -7.22 -9.94 13.03
CA TYR A 40 -7.30 -8.78 13.94
C TYR A 40 -6.74 -9.12 15.32
N ILE A 41 -7.12 -10.26 15.90
CA ILE A 41 -6.63 -10.71 17.21
C ILE A 41 -5.11 -10.80 17.23
N LYS A 42 -4.49 -11.44 16.22
CA LYS A 42 -3.03 -11.54 16.10
C LYS A 42 -2.36 -10.17 16.10
N HIS A 43 -2.84 -9.24 15.29
CA HIS A 43 -2.19 -7.93 15.16
C HIS A 43 -2.41 -7.06 16.40
N VAL A 44 -3.58 -7.14 17.03
CA VAL A 44 -3.86 -6.46 18.31
C VAL A 44 -2.98 -7.04 19.43
N ALA A 45 -2.85 -8.36 19.52
CA ALA A 45 -1.97 -9.00 20.49
C ALA A 45 -0.50 -8.55 20.33
N ILE A 46 0.01 -8.47 19.09
CA ILE A 46 1.35 -7.96 18.83
C ILE A 46 1.48 -6.49 19.27
N VAL A 47 0.48 -5.64 19.00
CA VAL A 47 0.49 -4.24 19.45
C VAL A 47 0.53 -4.16 20.97
N LEU A 48 -0.31 -4.91 21.69
CA LEU A 48 -0.35 -4.91 23.15
C LEU A 48 0.97 -5.42 23.76
N LEU A 49 1.52 -6.50 23.22
CA LEU A 49 2.79 -7.06 23.71
C LEU A 49 3.97 -6.11 23.45
N SER A 50 4.01 -5.49 22.27
CA SER A 50 5.09 -4.56 21.91
C SER A 50 4.97 -3.20 22.58
N MET A 51 3.78 -2.80 23.04
CA MET A 51 3.51 -1.48 23.62
C MET A 51 4.42 -1.14 24.81
N PHE A 52 4.64 -2.09 25.72
CA PHE A 52 5.43 -1.88 26.95
C PHE A 52 6.90 -1.56 26.67
N ILE A 53 7.43 -2.01 25.53
CA ILE A 53 8.82 -1.73 25.13
C ILE A 53 8.86 -0.56 24.14
N ALA A 54 7.93 -0.53 23.18
CA ALA A 54 7.88 0.44 22.10
C ALA A 54 7.56 1.86 22.60
N VAL A 55 6.57 2.03 23.48
CA VAL A 55 6.17 3.37 23.96
C VAL A 55 7.29 4.07 24.73
N PRO A 56 7.91 3.48 25.77
CA PRO A 56 8.98 4.15 26.49
C PRO A 56 10.22 4.35 25.61
N SER A 57 10.55 3.41 24.71
CA SER A 57 11.69 3.59 23.81
C SER A 57 11.47 4.71 22.79
N LEU A 58 10.27 4.80 22.17
CA LEU A 58 9.92 5.91 21.29
C LEU A 58 9.94 7.25 22.02
N MET A 59 9.49 7.29 23.27
CA MET A 59 9.52 8.49 24.11
C MET A 59 10.96 8.90 24.45
N LEU A 60 11.82 7.94 24.81
CA LEU A 60 13.23 8.18 25.09
C LEU A 60 13.99 8.71 23.86
N PHE A 61 13.76 8.14 22.68
CA PHE A 61 14.42 8.56 21.44
C PHE A 61 13.71 9.68 20.68
N ALA A 62 12.58 10.20 21.19
CA ALA A 62 11.85 11.31 20.60
C ALA A 62 12.74 12.56 20.32
N PRO A 63 13.56 13.07 21.25
CA PRO A 63 14.43 14.23 20.98
C PRO A 63 15.44 13.96 19.87
N VAL A 64 16.04 12.76 19.84
CA VAL A 64 16.95 12.34 18.76
C VAL A 64 16.22 12.31 17.41
N ALA A 65 15.01 11.74 17.38
CA ALA A 65 14.18 11.69 16.19
C ALA A 65 13.81 13.09 15.67
N MET A 66 13.51 14.05 16.57
CA MET A 66 13.24 15.44 16.21
C MET A 66 14.47 16.13 15.60
N ILE A 67 15.66 15.95 16.20
CA ILE A 67 16.91 16.50 15.67
C ILE A 67 17.14 15.95 14.25
N CYS A 68 17.09 14.63 14.06
CA CYS A 68 17.25 13.99 12.76
C CYS A 68 16.22 14.48 11.73
N GLN A 69 14.96 14.66 12.15
CA GLN A 69 13.90 15.18 11.29
C GLN A 69 14.19 16.61 10.83
N ASN A 70 14.54 17.50 11.75
CA ASN A 70 14.83 18.91 11.42
C ASN A 70 16.03 19.05 10.48
N LEU A 71 17.08 18.29 10.75
CA LEU A 71 18.29 18.27 9.95
C LEU A 71 18.05 17.71 8.53
N SER A 72 17.34 16.59 8.43
CA SER A 72 17.00 15.99 7.13
C SER A 72 16.03 16.82 6.28
N LEU A 73 15.14 17.59 6.91
CA LEU A 73 14.26 18.52 6.20
C LEU A 73 15.01 19.72 5.62
N LYS A 74 16.03 20.23 6.33
CA LYS A 74 16.93 21.27 5.80
C LYS A 74 17.70 20.77 4.58
N GLU A 75 18.17 19.52 4.62
CA GLU A 75 18.89 18.96 3.48
C GLU A 75 17.96 18.65 2.29
N LYS A 76 16.71 18.23 2.58
CA LYS A 76 15.69 18.07 1.55
C LYS A 76 15.45 19.37 0.76
N SER A 77 15.34 20.52 1.42
CA SER A 77 15.09 21.78 0.71
C SER A 77 16.27 22.18 -0.18
N ARG A 78 17.51 21.94 0.28
CA ARG A 78 18.72 22.14 -0.54
C ARG A 78 18.75 21.23 -1.77
N ALA A 79 18.42 19.95 -1.60
CA ALA A 79 18.40 18.99 -2.70
C ALA A 79 17.29 19.28 -3.73
N LEU A 80 16.15 19.82 -3.29
CA LEU A 80 15.07 20.27 -4.17
C LEU A 80 15.46 21.54 -4.95
N ALA A 81 16.15 22.48 -4.30
CA ALA A 81 16.64 23.69 -4.96
C ALA A 81 17.73 23.38 -6.01
N ALA A 82 18.57 22.38 -5.74
CA ALA A 82 19.67 22.00 -6.62
C ALA A 82 19.23 21.20 -7.87
N SER A 83 18.00 20.68 -7.91
CA SER A 83 17.57 19.76 -8.96
C SER A 83 16.17 20.08 -9.47
N SER A 84 16.08 20.65 -10.66
CA SER A 84 14.82 20.98 -11.36
C SER A 84 13.91 19.77 -11.59
N VAL A 85 14.46 18.55 -11.60
CA VAL A 85 13.72 17.30 -11.86
C VAL A 85 13.22 16.63 -10.57
N LYS A 86 13.76 16.97 -9.39
CA LYS A 86 13.42 16.28 -8.13
C LYS A 86 12.28 17.01 -7.44
N TYR A 87 11.13 16.35 -7.32
CA TYR A 87 9.93 16.98 -6.74
C TYR A 87 9.78 16.76 -5.21
N LYS A 88 10.12 15.56 -4.68
CA LYS A 88 9.91 15.24 -3.24
C LYS A 88 11.18 14.84 -2.48
N ALA A 89 12.24 14.41 -3.17
CA ALA A 89 13.55 14.05 -2.62
C ALA A 89 13.49 13.23 -1.29
N PHE A 90 12.60 12.23 -1.20
CA PHE A 90 12.47 11.43 0.02
C PHE A 90 13.70 10.55 0.30
N ASP A 91 14.40 10.11 -0.74
CA ASP A 91 15.60 9.30 -0.61
C ASP A 91 16.71 10.05 0.12
N VAL A 92 16.83 11.36 -0.14
CA VAL A 92 17.77 12.27 0.55
C VAL A 92 17.41 12.41 2.03
N VAL A 93 16.12 12.49 2.36
CA VAL A 93 15.67 12.55 3.77
C VAL A 93 16.07 11.26 4.50
N ALA A 94 15.84 10.11 3.87
CA ALA A 94 16.12 8.81 4.47
C ALA A 94 17.64 8.63 4.72
N SER A 95 18.47 8.89 3.71
CA SER A 95 19.93 8.79 3.86
C SER A 95 20.48 9.76 4.90
N TYR A 96 19.98 11.00 4.91
CA TYR A 96 20.44 12.00 5.89
C TYR A 96 20.06 11.63 7.32
N LYS A 97 18.88 11.04 7.54
CA LYS A 97 18.50 10.54 8.87
C LYS A 97 19.45 9.46 9.37
N ILE A 98 19.89 8.55 8.51
CA ILE A 98 20.86 7.50 8.88
C ILE A 98 22.21 8.13 9.22
N MET A 99 22.72 9.04 8.39
CA MET A 99 23.99 9.72 8.65
C MET A 99 23.99 10.49 9.97
N VAL A 100 22.93 11.25 10.24
CA VAL A 100 22.79 12.01 11.50
C VAL A 100 22.63 11.05 12.68
N ALA A 101 21.87 9.96 12.53
CA ALA A 101 21.68 9.00 13.61
C ALA A 101 23.00 8.33 14.03
N ILE A 102 23.88 7.99 13.09
CA ILE A 102 25.20 7.39 13.40
C ILE A 102 26.02 8.27 14.35
N VAL A 103 25.89 9.60 14.27
CA VAL A 103 26.63 10.55 15.12
C VAL A 103 25.85 10.91 16.38
N ILE A 104 24.56 11.22 16.27
CA ILE A 104 23.76 11.72 17.39
C ILE A 104 23.42 10.60 18.39
N VAL A 105 23.15 9.38 17.93
CA VAL A 105 22.80 8.25 18.82
C VAL A 105 23.93 7.93 19.81
N PRO A 106 25.21 7.75 19.43
CA PRO A 106 26.27 7.48 20.40
C PRO A 106 26.50 8.64 21.37
N ILE A 107 26.43 9.90 20.89
CA ILE A 107 26.54 11.08 21.76
C ILE A 107 25.40 11.11 22.79
N TYR A 108 24.16 10.83 22.34
CA TYR A 108 22.98 10.77 23.22
C TYR A 108 23.13 9.68 24.29
N ASN A 109 23.64 8.50 23.92
CA ASN A 109 23.92 7.42 24.85
C ASN A 109 25.01 7.78 25.87
N LEU A 110 26.07 8.48 25.44
CA LEU A 110 27.10 8.95 26.35
C LEU A 110 26.52 9.90 27.41
N LEU A 111 25.65 10.83 27.00
CA LEU A 111 24.97 11.74 27.92
C LEU A 111 24.06 10.98 28.91
N LEU A 112 23.28 10.00 28.42
CA LEU A 112 22.46 9.15 29.28
C LEU A 112 23.29 8.35 30.28
N SER A 113 24.45 7.84 29.86
CA SER A 113 25.37 7.13 30.74
C SER A 113 25.87 8.03 31.88
N ILE A 114 26.26 9.27 31.59
CA ILE A 114 26.68 10.24 32.61
C ILE A 114 25.55 10.55 33.59
N ILE A 115 24.32 10.75 33.09
CA ILE A 115 23.14 10.98 33.93
C ILE A 115 22.87 9.77 34.84
N LEU A 116 22.98 8.56 34.30
CA LEU A 116 22.75 7.32 35.04
C LEU A 116 23.72 7.16 36.22
N VAL A 117 25.00 7.44 36.02
CA VAL A 117 25.99 7.40 37.13
C VAL A 117 25.65 8.42 38.22
N LYS A 118 25.18 9.61 37.84
CA LYS A 118 24.76 10.63 38.83
C LYS A 118 23.51 10.22 39.61
N MET A 119 22.57 9.51 38.98
CA MET A 119 21.34 9.07 39.64
C MET A 119 21.53 7.83 40.52
N VAL A 120 22.52 6.98 40.22
CA VAL A 120 22.77 5.73 40.95
C VAL A 120 24.19 5.72 41.51
N PRO A 121 24.47 6.50 42.59
CA PRO A 121 25.82 6.66 43.14
C PRO A 121 26.38 5.41 43.83
N PHE A 122 25.56 4.36 43.98
CA PHE A 122 25.98 3.10 44.61
C PHE A 122 26.92 2.28 43.72
N PHE A 123 26.90 2.49 42.40
CA PHE A 123 27.80 1.80 41.48
C PHE A 123 29.04 2.64 41.17
N SER A 124 30.16 1.96 40.93
CA SER A 124 31.41 2.62 40.55
C SER A 124 31.25 3.41 39.25
N PHE A 125 31.89 4.58 39.22
CA PHE A 125 31.92 5.50 38.07
C PHE A 125 32.47 4.84 36.79
N ILE A 126 33.25 3.76 36.92
CA ILE A 126 33.81 3.02 35.78
C ILE A 126 32.93 1.83 35.38
N SER A 127 32.41 1.06 36.34
CA SER A 127 31.72 -0.19 36.02
C SER A 127 30.34 0.03 35.39
N LEU A 128 29.59 1.03 35.86
CA LEU A 128 28.23 1.27 35.38
C LEU A 128 28.19 1.77 33.93
N PRO A 129 29.01 2.77 33.50
CA PRO A 129 29.08 3.16 32.09
C PRO A 129 29.59 2.05 31.17
N PHE A 130 30.52 1.24 31.63
CA PHE A 130 31.06 0.14 30.83
C PHE A 130 29.98 -0.91 30.53
N VAL A 131 29.25 -1.36 31.56
CA VAL A 131 28.10 -2.27 31.40
C VAL A 131 27.04 -1.62 30.51
N TYR A 132 26.72 -0.34 30.74
CA TYR A 132 25.78 0.39 29.90
C TYR A 132 26.21 0.36 28.42
N PHE A 133 27.46 0.69 28.10
CA PHE A 133 27.95 0.74 26.73
C PHE A 133 27.90 -0.62 26.02
N VAL A 134 28.20 -1.71 26.73
CA VAL A 134 28.20 -3.07 26.17
C VAL A 134 26.79 -3.59 25.89
N PHE A 135 25.84 -3.37 26.82
CA PHE A 135 24.48 -3.91 26.71
C PHE A 135 23.51 -3.02 25.93
N THR A 136 23.72 -1.71 25.95
CA THR A 136 22.86 -0.73 25.28
C THR A 136 22.60 -1.02 23.79
N PRO A 137 23.60 -1.38 22.93
CA PRO A 137 23.32 -1.66 21.53
C PRO A 137 22.35 -2.83 21.34
N ILE A 138 22.44 -3.87 22.19
CA ILE A 138 21.55 -5.04 22.15
C ILE A 138 20.13 -4.60 22.55
N VAL A 139 20.00 -3.86 23.66
CA VAL A 139 18.71 -3.37 24.14
C VAL A 139 18.06 -2.41 23.14
N GLN A 140 18.85 -1.54 22.51
CA GLN A 140 18.37 -0.60 21.48
C GLN A 140 17.92 -1.31 20.23
N TYR A 141 18.64 -2.34 19.78
CA TYR A 141 18.22 -3.15 18.65
C TYR A 141 16.86 -3.80 18.90
N LEU A 142 16.67 -4.42 20.07
CA LEU A 142 15.40 -5.01 20.47
C LEU A 142 14.29 -3.94 20.59
N ALA A 143 14.60 -2.78 21.14
CA ALA A 143 13.66 -1.67 21.26
C ALA A 143 13.22 -1.14 19.89
N VAL A 144 14.13 -1.06 18.91
CA VAL A 144 13.81 -0.66 17.54
C VAL A 144 12.91 -1.69 16.86
N ILE A 145 13.19 -2.99 17.01
CA ILE A 145 12.33 -4.06 16.47
C ILE A 145 10.94 -4.00 17.09
N ALA A 146 10.85 -3.88 18.41
CA ALA A 146 9.58 -3.79 19.11
C ALA A 146 8.79 -2.54 18.65
N SER A 147 9.47 -1.41 18.47
CA SER A 147 8.88 -0.17 17.99
C SER A 147 8.38 -0.26 16.55
N ASP A 148 9.12 -0.90 15.65
CA ASP A 148 8.69 -1.11 14.27
C ASP A 148 7.51 -2.09 14.20
N ALA A 149 7.53 -3.16 15.00
CA ALA A 149 6.39 -4.05 15.14
C ALA A 149 5.15 -3.29 15.64
N PHE A 150 5.29 -2.46 16.68
CA PHE A 150 4.21 -1.66 17.24
C PHE A 150 3.58 -0.72 16.20
N VAL A 151 4.40 0.18 15.62
CA VAL A 151 3.94 1.18 14.64
C VAL A 151 3.44 0.51 13.36
N GLY A 152 4.13 -0.54 12.92
CA GLY A 152 3.79 -1.31 11.73
C GLY A 152 2.42 -1.97 11.84
N ASN A 153 2.13 -2.63 12.96
CA ASN A 153 0.85 -3.30 13.19
C ASN A 153 -0.30 -2.29 13.36
N ILE A 154 -0.10 -1.17 14.06
CA ILE A 154 -1.09 -0.08 14.12
C ILE A 154 -1.43 0.43 12.72
N LYS A 155 -0.43 0.71 11.88
CA LYS A 155 -0.64 1.16 10.50
C LYS A 155 -1.29 0.10 9.62
N ARG A 156 -1.09 -1.19 9.89
CA ARG A 156 -1.77 -2.29 9.18
C ARG A 156 -3.25 -2.33 9.54
N ILE A 157 -3.58 -2.34 10.84
CA ILE A 157 -4.96 -2.34 11.32
C ILE A 157 -5.71 -1.11 10.80
N ALA A 158 -5.14 0.09 10.98
CA ALA A 158 -5.75 1.34 10.53
C ALA A 158 -6.04 1.36 9.03
N ARG A 159 -5.12 0.84 8.20
CA ARG A 159 -5.35 0.73 6.75
C ARG A 159 -6.45 -0.26 6.42
N ARG A 160 -6.47 -1.44 7.07
CA ARG A 160 -7.51 -2.45 6.86
C ARG A 160 -8.91 -1.88 7.18
N VAL A 161 -9.07 -1.21 8.32
CA VAL A 161 -10.31 -0.53 8.73
C VAL A 161 -10.74 0.52 7.70
N ARG A 162 -9.80 1.32 7.18
CA ARG A 162 -10.08 2.33 6.13
C ARG A 162 -10.56 1.70 4.82
N ILE A 163 -9.96 0.57 4.42
CA ILE A 163 -10.39 -0.19 3.23
C ILE A 163 -11.83 -0.71 3.42
N TYR A 164 -12.15 -1.25 4.59
CA TYR A 164 -13.52 -1.69 4.91
C TYR A 164 -14.53 -0.54 4.84
N LYS A 165 -14.22 0.62 5.44
CA LYS A 165 -15.12 1.79 5.47
C LYS A 165 -15.43 2.34 4.07
N LYS A 166 -14.44 2.38 3.18
CA LYS A 166 -14.64 2.89 1.80
C LYS A 166 -15.35 1.90 0.89
N GLY A 167 -15.24 0.61 1.19
CA GLY A 167 -15.70 -0.44 0.30
C GLY A 167 -14.67 -0.80 -0.77
N ARG A 168 -14.55 -2.10 -1.04
CA ARG A 168 -13.57 -2.64 -1.99
C ARG A 168 -13.84 -2.23 -3.44
N ARG A 169 -15.12 -2.09 -3.82
CA ARG A 169 -15.56 -1.74 -5.18
C ARG A 169 -15.20 -0.31 -5.55
N THR A 170 -15.53 0.64 -4.68
CA THR A 170 -15.24 2.07 -4.88
C THR A 170 -13.74 2.33 -5.05
N LEU A 171 -12.87 1.64 -4.30
CA LEU A 171 -11.42 1.76 -4.42
C LEU A 171 -10.88 1.22 -5.75
N ARG A 172 -11.47 0.11 -6.26
CA ARG A 172 -11.12 -0.44 -7.58
C ARG A 172 -11.57 0.48 -8.70
N GLU A 173 -12.79 1.03 -8.61
CA GLU A 173 -13.31 2.01 -9.57
C GLU A 173 -12.45 3.28 -9.59
N GLN A 174 -12.08 3.80 -8.41
CA GLN A 174 -11.17 4.94 -8.29
C GLN A 174 -9.83 4.63 -8.96
N ARG A 175 -9.21 3.48 -8.66
CA ARG A 175 -7.96 3.07 -9.33
C ARG A 175 -8.12 3.01 -10.84
N ASN A 176 -9.15 2.35 -11.35
CA ASN A 176 -9.37 2.19 -12.79
C ASN A 176 -9.56 3.55 -13.49
N ARG A 177 -10.33 4.44 -12.87
CA ARG A 177 -10.50 5.83 -13.36
C ARG A 177 -9.17 6.57 -13.42
N LEU A 178 -8.33 6.44 -12.39
CA LEU A 178 -7.02 7.08 -12.33
C LEU A 178 -6.05 6.51 -13.38
N VAL A 179 -6.04 5.19 -13.55
CA VAL A 179 -5.24 4.50 -14.59
C VAL A 179 -5.68 4.96 -15.98
N ARG A 180 -6.98 5.09 -16.25
CA ARG A 180 -7.49 5.60 -17.52
C ARG A 180 -7.05 7.04 -17.79
N LYS A 181 -7.22 7.95 -16.81
CA LYS A 181 -6.74 9.34 -16.92
C LYS A 181 -5.23 9.40 -17.18
N LEU A 182 -4.47 8.56 -16.49
CA LEU A 182 -3.02 8.47 -16.69
C LEU A 182 -2.69 7.99 -18.11
N ARG A 183 -3.37 6.95 -18.61
CA ARG A 183 -3.16 6.43 -19.97
C ARG A 183 -3.42 7.50 -21.02
N ILE A 184 -4.52 8.24 -20.90
CA ILE A 184 -4.85 9.36 -21.78
C ILE A 184 -3.74 10.41 -21.76
N ALA A 185 -3.30 10.84 -20.57
CA ALA A 185 -2.24 11.83 -20.45
C ALA A 185 -0.89 11.33 -21.01
N VAL A 186 -0.56 10.05 -20.83
CA VAL A 186 0.67 9.48 -21.37
C VAL A 186 0.61 9.41 -22.90
N ASN A 187 -0.51 8.97 -23.48
CA ASN A 187 -0.66 8.91 -24.94
C ASN A 187 -0.67 10.33 -25.57
N GLU A 188 -1.25 11.31 -24.89
CA GLU A 188 -1.32 12.69 -25.41
C GLU A 188 0.02 13.43 -25.31
N TYR A 189 0.72 13.30 -24.17
CA TYR A 189 1.92 14.09 -23.89
C TYR A 189 3.23 13.31 -24.09
N GLY A 190 3.20 11.98 -24.16
CA GLY A 190 4.36 11.12 -24.38
C GLY A 190 5.10 11.48 -25.67
N PRO A 191 4.43 11.44 -26.83
CA PRO A 191 5.05 11.78 -28.13
C PRO A 191 5.54 13.24 -28.19
N LYS A 192 4.83 14.17 -27.52
CA LYS A 192 5.17 15.60 -27.50
C LYS A 192 6.46 15.90 -26.72
N VAL A 193 6.76 15.10 -25.69
CA VAL A 193 7.93 15.34 -24.80
C VAL A 193 9.13 14.47 -25.18
N LEU A 194 8.89 13.22 -25.61
CA LEU A 194 9.93 12.23 -25.85
C LEU A 194 10.25 12.03 -27.35
N GLY A 195 9.49 12.68 -28.24
CA GLY A 195 9.66 12.58 -29.69
C GLY A 195 8.95 11.37 -30.30
N PRO A 196 9.13 11.14 -31.62
CA PRO A 196 8.42 10.12 -32.37
C PRO A 196 8.76 8.67 -31.93
N ASP A 197 9.95 8.43 -31.40
CA ASP A 197 10.38 7.10 -30.90
C ASP A 197 9.70 6.69 -29.56
N PHE A 198 8.75 7.47 -29.06
CA PHE A 198 8.12 7.23 -27.76
C PHE A 198 7.50 5.85 -27.65
N GLU A 199 6.80 5.40 -28.69
CA GLU A 199 6.12 4.10 -28.69
C GLU A 199 7.11 2.92 -28.71
N GLU A 200 8.28 3.08 -29.34
CA GLU A 200 9.33 2.05 -29.34
C GLU A 200 10.00 1.92 -27.97
N LYS A 201 10.17 3.05 -27.26
CA LYS A 201 10.80 3.11 -25.93
C LYS A 201 9.82 2.78 -24.80
N ARG A 202 8.56 2.51 -25.12
CA ARG A 202 7.50 2.25 -24.14
C ARG A 202 7.58 0.82 -23.60
N ILE A 203 7.64 0.70 -22.27
CA ILE A 203 7.74 -0.60 -21.57
C ILE A 203 6.46 -1.45 -21.71
N LEU A 204 5.31 -0.79 -21.81
CA LEU A 204 4.00 -1.45 -21.97
C LEU A 204 3.40 -1.00 -23.28
N LYS A 205 3.51 -1.79 -24.36
CA LYS A 205 2.90 -1.44 -25.64
C LYS A 205 1.38 -1.48 -25.51
N ASN A 206 0.68 -0.61 -26.23
CA ASN A 206 -0.79 -0.59 -26.19
C ASN A 206 -1.39 -1.93 -26.64
N GLU A 207 -0.76 -2.58 -27.63
CA GLU A 207 -1.14 -3.90 -28.16
C GLU A 207 -1.12 -4.99 -27.09
N ASP A 208 -0.11 -4.98 -26.20
CA ASP A 208 0.01 -5.96 -25.11
C ASP A 208 -1.13 -5.78 -24.10
N VAL A 209 -1.53 -4.53 -23.87
CA VAL A 209 -2.59 -4.17 -22.92
C VAL A 209 -3.97 -4.54 -23.46
N GLU A 210 -4.25 -4.25 -24.74
CA GLU A 210 -5.49 -4.66 -25.41
C GLU A 210 -5.63 -6.19 -25.49
N ASN A 211 -4.54 -6.91 -25.75
CA ASN A 211 -4.54 -8.37 -25.72
C ASN A 211 -4.80 -8.94 -24.33
N ILE A 212 -4.29 -8.31 -23.26
CA ILE A 212 -4.58 -8.71 -21.87
C ILE A 212 -6.08 -8.54 -21.56
N ASP A 213 -6.67 -7.40 -21.94
CA ASP A 213 -8.10 -7.13 -21.69
C ASP A 213 -8.98 -8.09 -22.52
N ALA A 214 -8.66 -8.33 -23.80
CA ALA A 214 -9.37 -9.27 -24.66
C ALA A 214 -9.26 -10.73 -24.17
N THR A 215 -8.09 -11.14 -23.68
CA THR A 215 -7.86 -12.49 -23.12
C THR A 215 -8.62 -12.68 -21.80
N GLN A 216 -8.70 -11.64 -20.97
CA GLN A 216 -9.51 -11.68 -19.75
C GLN A 216 -11.01 -11.78 -20.07
N VAL A 217 -11.52 -11.00 -21.03
CA VAL A 217 -12.92 -11.03 -21.46
C VAL A 217 -13.29 -12.38 -22.07
N SER A 218 -12.43 -12.96 -22.90
CA SER A 218 -12.67 -14.28 -23.49
C SER A 218 -12.66 -15.40 -22.43
N SER A 219 -11.76 -15.32 -21.44
CA SER A 219 -11.72 -16.27 -20.32
C SER A 219 -12.98 -16.18 -19.46
N LEU A 220 -13.44 -14.97 -19.10
CA LEU A 220 -14.68 -14.73 -18.36
C LEU A 220 -15.90 -15.22 -19.13
N ALA A 221 -15.97 -14.96 -20.45
CA ALA A 221 -17.03 -15.45 -21.30
C ALA A 221 -17.05 -16.99 -21.38
N SER A 222 -15.87 -17.63 -21.41
CA SER A 222 -15.77 -19.09 -21.42
C SER A 222 -16.19 -19.71 -20.08
N THR A 223 -15.83 -19.09 -18.96
CA THR A 223 -16.28 -19.50 -17.61
C THR A 223 -17.80 -19.34 -17.47
N ALA A 224 -18.36 -18.21 -17.91
CA ALA A 224 -19.81 -17.98 -17.88
C ALA A 224 -20.56 -19.02 -18.73
N ARG A 225 -20.07 -19.36 -19.93
CA ARG A 225 -20.63 -20.43 -20.76
C ARG A 225 -20.55 -21.80 -20.08
N SER A 226 -19.44 -22.10 -19.40
CA SER A 226 -19.28 -23.37 -18.66
C SER A 226 -20.27 -23.48 -17.50
N TYR A 227 -20.48 -22.40 -16.74
CA TYR A 227 -21.48 -22.35 -15.67
C TYR A 227 -22.90 -22.46 -16.22
N LEU A 228 -23.18 -21.85 -17.38
CA LEU A 228 -24.48 -21.98 -18.03
C LEU A 228 -24.72 -23.39 -18.58
N GLY A 229 -23.66 -24.05 -19.05
CA GLY A 229 -23.69 -25.46 -19.44
C GLY A 229 -24.03 -26.37 -18.26
N SER A 230 -23.40 -26.15 -17.09
CA SER A 230 -23.71 -26.93 -15.89
C SER A 230 -25.13 -26.67 -15.39
N VAL A 231 -25.57 -25.40 -15.36
CA VAL A 231 -26.94 -25.05 -14.97
C VAL A 231 -27.97 -25.65 -15.94
N LYS A 232 -27.70 -25.65 -17.26
CA LYS A 232 -28.57 -26.30 -18.25
C LYS A 232 -28.61 -27.82 -18.08
N GLN A 233 -27.50 -28.44 -17.71
CA GLN A 233 -27.42 -29.87 -17.40
C GLN A 233 -28.25 -30.20 -16.14
N ASP A 234 -28.10 -29.40 -15.08
CA ASP A 234 -28.85 -29.53 -13.83
C ASP A 234 -30.36 -29.28 -14.01
N LEU A 235 -30.72 -28.43 -14.97
CA LEU A 235 -32.12 -28.19 -15.39
C LEU A 235 -32.70 -29.32 -16.25
N HIS A 236 -31.86 -30.14 -16.89
CA HIS A 236 -32.31 -31.29 -17.69
C HIS A 236 -32.51 -32.55 -16.82
N ASP A 237 -31.91 -32.59 -15.62
CA ASP A 237 -32.13 -33.63 -14.60
C ASP A 237 -33.38 -33.34 -13.73
N PHE A 238 -34.01 -32.17 -13.88
CA PHE A 238 -35.33 -31.85 -13.33
C PHE A 238 -36.41 -32.09 -14.40
N ASP A 239 -37.40 -32.94 -14.10
CA ASP A 239 -38.51 -33.27 -15.02
C ASP A 239 -39.13 -31.99 -15.62
N VAL A 240 -39.00 -31.85 -16.95
CA VAL A 240 -39.29 -30.63 -17.72
C VAL A 240 -40.79 -30.52 -18.05
N ASP A 241 -41.65 -30.57 -17.02
CA ASP A 241 -43.10 -30.30 -17.15
C ASP A 241 -43.56 -29.11 -16.28
N VAL A 242 -42.65 -28.43 -15.56
CA VAL A 242 -43.01 -27.35 -14.60
C VAL A 242 -42.09 -26.13 -14.68
N ILE A 243 -41.73 -25.67 -15.88
CA ILE A 243 -41.04 -24.38 -16.04
C ILE A 243 -41.91 -23.47 -16.93
N PRO A 244 -42.47 -22.36 -16.39
CA PRO A 244 -43.24 -21.43 -17.20
C PRO A 244 -42.33 -20.81 -18.27
N GLU A 245 -42.79 -20.78 -19.54
CA GLU A 245 -42.05 -20.24 -20.70
C GLU A 245 -41.50 -18.83 -20.44
N ASP A 246 -42.19 -18.05 -19.61
CA ASP A 246 -41.81 -16.72 -19.13
C ASP A 246 -40.39 -16.67 -18.52
N LEU A 247 -39.97 -17.72 -17.80
CA LEU A 247 -38.66 -17.76 -17.13
C LEU A 247 -37.52 -17.92 -18.15
N VAL A 248 -37.75 -18.69 -19.21
CA VAL A 248 -36.78 -18.90 -20.30
C VAL A 248 -36.60 -17.61 -21.09
N GLU A 249 -37.69 -16.88 -21.32
CA GLU A 249 -37.66 -15.58 -22.01
C GLU A 249 -36.93 -14.52 -21.18
N ILE A 250 -37.20 -14.46 -19.87
CA ILE A 250 -36.50 -13.55 -18.93
C ILE A 250 -34.99 -13.85 -18.92
N ILE A 251 -34.59 -15.12 -18.81
CA ILE A 251 -33.19 -15.52 -18.83
C ILE A 251 -32.52 -15.09 -20.14
N SER A 252 -33.16 -15.33 -21.30
CA SER A 252 -32.64 -14.91 -22.60
C SER A 252 -32.50 -13.39 -22.74
N SER A 253 -33.46 -12.63 -22.19
CA SER A 253 -33.47 -11.16 -22.23
C SER A 253 -32.37 -10.56 -21.36
N VAL A 254 -32.10 -11.15 -20.19
CA VAL A 254 -31.01 -10.75 -19.30
C VAL A 254 -29.66 -11.05 -19.96
N PHE A 255 -29.53 -12.18 -20.66
CA PHE A 255 -28.32 -12.52 -21.41
C PHE A 255 -28.06 -11.63 -22.63
N SER A 256 -29.10 -11.27 -23.38
CA SER A 256 -29.04 -10.29 -24.47
C SER A 256 -28.64 -8.91 -23.94
N THR A 257 -29.27 -8.47 -22.86
CA THR A 257 -29.02 -7.16 -22.23
C THR A 257 -27.61 -7.09 -21.63
N ALA A 258 -27.12 -8.16 -20.99
CA ALA A 258 -25.76 -8.24 -20.49
C ALA A 258 -24.73 -8.22 -21.62
N GLY A 259 -24.99 -8.92 -22.73
CA GLY A 259 -24.15 -8.89 -23.92
C GLY A 259 -24.10 -7.50 -24.57
N HIS A 260 -25.24 -6.81 -24.66
CA HIS A 260 -25.32 -5.45 -25.19
C HIS A 260 -24.72 -4.39 -24.27
N ALA A 261 -24.82 -4.55 -22.94
CA ALA A 261 -24.20 -3.65 -21.96
C ALA A 261 -22.67 -3.74 -22.01
N VAL A 262 -22.13 -4.95 -22.08
CA VAL A 262 -20.68 -5.19 -22.24
C VAL A 262 -20.19 -4.66 -23.59
N ARG A 263 -20.97 -4.82 -24.66
CA ARG A 263 -20.61 -4.30 -26.00
C ARG A 263 -20.68 -2.78 -26.10
N ARG A 264 -21.60 -2.12 -25.38
CA ARG A 264 -21.69 -0.65 -25.31
C ARG A 264 -20.58 -0.02 -24.49
N GLU A 265 -20.09 -0.68 -23.44
CA GLU A 265 -18.90 -0.21 -22.71
C GLU A 265 -17.64 -0.28 -23.58
N VAL A 266 -17.54 -1.28 -24.46
CA VAL A 266 -16.41 -1.43 -25.41
C VAL A 266 -16.49 -0.44 -26.58
N SER A 267 -17.69 0.02 -26.98
CA SER A 267 -17.84 0.95 -28.12
C SER A 267 -17.87 2.44 -27.73
N MET A 268 -17.75 2.76 -26.44
CA MET A 268 -17.66 4.13 -25.92
C MET A 268 -16.28 4.46 -25.31
N GLU A 269 -15.29 3.58 -25.49
CA GLU A 269 -13.85 3.88 -25.34
C GLU A 269 -13.22 4.22 -26.70
#